data_AF-C5MEJ4-F1
#
_entry.id   AF-C5MEJ4-F1
#
_cell.length_a   1.000
_cell.length_b   1.000
_cell.length_c   1.000
_cell.angle_alpha   90.00
_cell.angle_beta   90.00
_cell.angle_gamma   90.00
#
_symmetry.space_group_name_H-M   'P 1'
#
loop_
_entity.id
_entity.type
_entity.pdbx_description
1 polymer ?
#
loop_
_entity_poly.entity_id
_entity_poly.type
_entity_poly.pdbx_seq_one_letter_code
_entity_poly.pdbx_strand_id
1 'polypeptide(L)'
;MLSLTKVISQRFSPTTVTRSLFNATPKIINPITAGSLYQPIRSFKVRTSVKKFCKDCYLVKRKGRVYVYCKSNGKHKQRQG
;
A
#
# COMPACT_ATOMS: atom_id res chain seq x y z
N MET A 1 69.85 10.68 -24.69
CA MET A 1 70.76 11.08 -23.60
C MET A 1 70.22 12.33 -22.94
N LEU A 2 70.00 12.27 -21.60
CA LEU A 2 69.84 13.40 -20.66
C LEU A 2 68.54 14.23 -20.86
N SER A 3 67.75 14.66 -19.88
CA SER A 3 67.91 14.90 -18.44
C SER A 3 66.48 14.98 -17.84
N LEU A 4 66.10 14.22 -16.81
CA LEU A 4 66.15 14.59 -15.38
C LEU A 4 65.85 16.07 -15.09
N THR A 5 64.69 16.34 -14.46
CA THR A 5 64.47 17.06 -13.17
C THR A 5 63.01 17.58 -13.10
N LYS A 6 62.20 17.14 -12.11
CA LYS A 6 61.91 17.80 -10.81
C LYS A 6 61.17 19.14 -11.03
N VAL A 7 59.97 19.42 -10.52
CA VAL A 7 59.62 19.73 -9.11
C VAL A 7 58.09 19.97 -9.10
N ILE A 8 57.31 19.17 -8.37
CA ILE A 8 56.57 19.52 -7.13
C ILE A 8 55.81 20.87 -7.21
N SER A 9 54.49 20.82 -7.02
CA SER A 9 53.77 21.51 -5.94
C SER A 9 52.33 21.88 -6.35
N GLN A 10 51.41 21.80 -5.36
CA GLN A 10 50.12 22.51 -5.27
C GLN A 10 48.96 21.90 -6.07
N ARG A 11 47.80 21.51 -5.53
CA ARG A 11 47.19 21.63 -4.19
C ARG A 11 46.20 20.45 -4.05
N PHE A 12 46.29 19.68 -2.96
CA PHE A 12 45.18 18.85 -2.53
C PHE A 12 44.12 19.77 -1.91
N SER A 13 42.96 19.88 -2.55
CA SER A 13 41.80 20.55 -1.96
C SER A 13 41.04 19.53 -1.11
N PRO A 14 40.98 19.66 0.23
CA PRO A 14 40.01 18.91 0.99
C PRO A 14 38.64 19.53 0.70
N THR A 15 37.80 18.85 -0.07
CA THR A 15 36.38 19.22 -0.17
C THR A 15 35.77 19.02 1.21
N THR A 16 35.60 20.14 1.93
CA THR A 16 34.83 20.24 3.16
C THR A 16 33.45 19.64 2.93
N VAL A 17 33.22 18.45 3.49
CA VAL A 17 31.89 17.88 3.66
C VAL A 17 31.17 18.82 4.63
N THR A 18 30.41 19.76 4.08
CA THR A 18 29.46 20.55 4.86
C THR A 18 28.41 19.59 5.41
N ARG A 19 28.56 19.22 6.69
CA ARG A 19 27.46 18.72 7.53
C ARG A 19 26.38 19.81 7.54
N SER A 20 25.42 19.73 6.61
CA SER A 20 24.15 20.42 6.79
C SER A 20 23.47 19.77 8.00
N LEU A 21 23.41 20.56 9.06
CA LEU A 21 22.72 20.22 10.29
C LEU A 21 21.24 19.97 9.98
N PHE A 22 20.74 18.89 10.55
CA PHE A 22 19.36 18.44 10.58
C PHE A 22 18.37 19.57 10.90
N ASN A 23 17.91 20.28 9.89
CA ASN A 23 16.81 21.23 10.02
C ASN A 23 15.72 20.90 8.99
N ALA A 24 15.04 19.78 9.22
CA ALA A 24 13.71 19.53 8.72
C ALA A 24 13.02 18.54 9.66
N THR A 25 12.37 19.04 10.71
CA THR A 25 11.25 18.29 11.26
C THR A 25 10.15 18.35 10.20
N PRO A 26 9.75 17.22 9.57
CA PRO A 26 8.52 17.24 8.82
C PRO A 26 7.43 17.54 9.84
N LYS A 27 6.74 18.67 9.69
CA LYS A 27 5.43 18.84 10.31
C LYS A 27 4.57 17.72 9.74
N ILE A 28 4.50 16.61 10.48
CA ILE A 28 3.54 15.55 10.26
C ILE A 28 2.19 16.17 10.64
N ILE A 29 1.64 16.97 9.71
CA ILE A 29 0.23 17.28 9.69
C ILE A 29 -0.41 15.95 9.32
N ASN A 30 -0.78 15.15 10.31
CA ASN A 30 -1.74 14.10 10.06
C ASN A 30 -3.07 14.83 9.84
N PRO A 31 -3.63 14.90 8.61
CA PRO A 31 -5.01 15.30 8.50
C PRO A 31 -5.82 14.19 9.17
N ILE A 32 -6.26 14.43 10.40
CA ILE A 32 -7.29 13.64 11.11
C ILE A 32 -8.67 13.95 10.47
N THR A 33 -8.70 14.15 9.15
CA THR A 33 -9.88 14.53 8.37
C THR A 33 -10.13 13.48 7.31
N ALA A 34 -10.49 12.28 7.74
CA ALA A 34 -11.25 11.35 6.91
C ALA A 34 -12.05 10.49 7.87
N GLY A 35 -13.35 10.80 7.97
CA GLY A 35 -14.28 10.05 8.80
C GLY A 35 -14.10 8.56 8.59
N SER A 36 -14.13 7.81 9.69
CA SER A 36 -14.09 6.36 9.76
C SER A 36 -14.75 5.72 8.53
N LEU A 37 -13.94 5.28 7.55
CA LEU A 37 -14.40 4.56 6.36
C LEU A 37 -14.77 3.11 6.72
N TYR A 38 -15.43 2.90 7.87
CA TYR A 38 -15.79 1.59 8.37
C TYR A 38 -17.15 1.20 7.81
N GLN A 39 -17.18 0.78 6.55
CA GLN A 39 -18.30 -0.03 6.08
C GLN A 39 -18.16 -1.40 6.76
N PRO A 40 -19.09 -1.84 7.64
CA PRO A 40 -18.97 -3.12 8.32
C PRO A 40 -19.03 -4.23 7.27
N ILE A 41 -17.87 -4.83 6.98
CA ILE A 41 -17.78 -5.99 6.10
C ILE A 41 -18.36 -7.17 6.86
N ARG A 42 -19.66 -7.39 6.63
CA ARG A 42 -20.42 -8.48 7.22
C ARG A 42 -19.85 -9.81 6.73
N SER A 43 -19.85 -10.79 7.63
CA SER A 43 -19.51 -12.17 7.33
C SER A 43 -20.54 -12.80 6.37
N PHE A 44 -20.20 -13.95 5.79
CA PHE A 44 -21.08 -14.69 4.90
C PHE A 44 -22.29 -15.27 5.64
N LYS A 45 -23.50 -15.12 5.09
CA LYS A 45 -24.69 -15.80 5.61
C LYS A 45 -24.79 -17.21 5.04
N VAL A 46 -24.64 -18.21 5.91
CA VAL A 46 -24.71 -19.62 5.53
C VAL A 46 -26.19 -20.05 5.41
N ARG A 47 -26.56 -20.65 4.27
CA ARG A 47 -27.94 -21.08 3.93
C ARG A 47 -27.90 -22.35 3.09
N THR A 48 -28.95 -23.17 3.17
CA THR A 48 -29.10 -24.38 2.34
C THR A 48 -29.35 -24.03 0.86
N SER A 49 -30.14 -22.99 0.60
CA SER A 49 -30.40 -22.44 -0.74
C SER A 49 -29.72 -21.08 -0.91
N VAL A 50 -29.03 -20.89 -2.03
CA VAL A 50 -28.35 -19.62 -2.32
C VAL A 50 -28.93 -19.01 -3.60
N LYS A 51 -29.32 -17.72 -3.53
CA LYS A 51 -29.88 -16.96 -4.65
C LYS A 51 -29.27 -15.57 -4.77
N LYS A 52 -29.28 -15.01 -5.99
CA LYS A 52 -28.91 -13.62 -6.27
C LYS A 52 -30.04 -12.67 -5.85
N PHE A 53 -29.70 -11.53 -5.25
CA PHE A 53 -30.66 -10.49 -4.87
C PHE A 53 -30.60 -9.25 -5.76
N CYS A 54 -29.47 -9.06 -6.43
CA CYS A 54 -29.11 -7.84 -7.12
C CYS A 54 -28.41 -8.15 -8.44
N LYS A 55 -28.30 -7.16 -9.33
CA LYS A 55 -27.61 -7.29 -10.62
C LYS A 55 -26.11 -7.57 -10.44
N ASP A 56 -25.51 -6.98 -9.40
CA ASP A 56 -24.08 -7.13 -9.08
C ASP A 56 -23.76 -8.43 -8.32
N CYS A 57 -24.78 -9.21 -8.01
CA CYS A 57 -24.65 -10.45 -7.26
C CYS A 57 -24.25 -11.57 -8.23
N TYR A 58 -23.13 -12.23 -7.97
CA TYR A 58 -22.63 -13.30 -8.84
C TYR A 58 -22.36 -14.58 -8.05
N LEU A 59 -22.60 -15.71 -8.73
CA LEU A 59 -22.44 -17.05 -8.18
C LEU A 59 -21.03 -17.54 -8.49
N VAL A 60 -20.36 -18.11 -7.48
CA VAL A 60 -19.03 -18.71 -7.63
C VAL A 60 -18.98 -20.04 -6.90
N LYS A 61 -18.45 -21.07 -7.54
CA LYS A 61 -18.12 -22.34 -6.89
C LYS A 61 -16.67 -22.32 -6.43
N ARG A 62 -16.42 -22.48 -5.13
CA ARG A 62 -15.08 -22.54 -4.53
C ARG A 62 -15.07 -23.62 -3.46
N LYS A 63 -13.99 -24.40 -3.35
CA LYS A 63 -13.84 -25.45 -2.30
C LYS A 63 -15.07 -26.39 -2.22
N GLY A 64 -15.61 -26.77 -3.37
CA GLY A 64 -16.79 -27.66 -3.48
C GLY A 64 -18.13 -27.04 -3.04
N ARG A 65 -18.20 -25.76 -2.65
CA ARG A 65 -19.42 -25.08 -2.21
C ARG A 65 -19.78 -23.91 -3.11
N VAL A 66 -21.08 -23.58 -3.17
CA VAL A 66 -21.58 -22.42 -3.91
C VAL A 66 -21.60 -21.20 -3.01
N TYR A 67 -21.11 -20.08 -3.53
CA TYR A 67 -21.11 -18.78 -2.86
C TYR A 67 -21.82 -17.74 -3.73
N VAL A 68 -22.45 -16.77 -3.09
CA VAL A 68 -22.87 -15.51 -3.73
C VAL A 68 -22.01 -14.39 -3.18
N TYR A 69 -21.30 -13.72 -4.07
CA TYR A 69 -20.58 -12.48 -3.79
C TYR A 69 -21.36 -11.31 -4.38
N CYS A 70 -21.17 -10.14 -3.80
CA CYS A 70 -21.76 -8.88 -4.26
C CYS A 70 -20.75 -7.78 -4.00
N LYS A 71 -20.37 -7.03 -5.03
CA LYS A 71 -19.38 -5.94 -4.93
C LYS A 71 -19.98 -4.72 -4.24
N SER A 72 -21.23 -4.38 -4.60
CA SER A 72 -21.91 -3.16 -4.16
C SER A 72 -22.46 -3.26 -2.73
N ASN A 73 -22.90 -4.45 -2.29
CA ASN A 73 -23.53 -4.63 -0.98
C ASN A 73 -23.11 -5.94 -0.29
N GLY A 74 -22.40 -5.79 0.84
CA GLY A 74 -21.95 -6.92 1.67
C GLY A 74 -23.07 -7.74 2.34
N LYS A 75 -24.31 -7.22 2.43
CA LYS A 75 -25.48 -7.97 2.96
C LYS A 75 -25.84 -9.19 2.13
N HIS A 76 -25.51 -9.19 0.84
CA HIS A 76 -25.92 -10.25 -0.10
C HIS A 76 -24.97 -11.45 -0.10
N LYS A 77 -23.86 -11.40 0.66
CA LYS A 77 -22.86 -12.47 0.72
C LYS A 77 -23.44 -13.73 1.36
N GLN A 78 -23.53 -14.82 0.60
CA GLN A 78 -24.10 -16.11 1.06
C GLN A 78 -23.21 -17.32 0.73
N ARG A 79 -23.26 -18.37 1.56
CA ARG A 79 -22.59 -19.68 1.34
C ARG A 79 -23.60 -20.82 1.41
N GLN A 80 -23.50 -21.76 0.49
CA GLN A 80 -24.26 -23.01 0.52
C GLN A 80 -23.60 -24.06 1.43
N GLY A 81 -24.38 -24.65 2.33
CA GLY A 81 -23.93 -25.68 3.27
C GLY A 81 -23.42 -25.05 4.55
#